data_AF-A0A3P6DTH1-F1
#
_entry.id   AF-A0A3P6DTH1-F1
#
_cell.length_a   1.000
_cell.length_b   1.000
_cell.length_c   1.000
_cell.angle_alpha   90.00
_cell.angle_beta   90.00
_cell.angle_gamma   90.00
#
_symmetry.space_group_name_H-M   'P 1'
#
loop_
_entity.id
_entity.type
_entity.pdbx_description
1 polymer ?
#
loop_
_entity_poly.entity_id
_entity_poly.type
_entity_poly.pdbx_seq_one_letter_code
_entity_poly.pdbx_strand_id
1 'polypeptide(L)'
;QGKKLNSGENGVVNRKKLNREMITALQQDVEKLRKKLRLEENIHRAMERAFNRPLGALPRLPPLLPPMTLQLLAEVAVLEEEIVRLEEHIVHFRQELYQEAALTSSKTNIRMPFA
;
A
#
# COMPACT_ATOMS: atom_id res chain seq x y z
N GLN A 1 -20.62 72.36 -23.98
CA GLN A 1 -20.82 71.01 -24.56
C GLN A 1 -19.61 70.17 -24.14
N GLY A 2 -19.64 69.35 -23.08
CA GLY A 2 -20.47 68.16 -22.92
C GLY A 2 -19.68 66.89 -23.28
N LYS A 3 -18.52 66.67 -22.63
CA LYS A 3 -17.64 65.52 -22.90
C LYS A 3 -18.23 64.28 -22.22
N LYS A 4 -18.87 63.41 -23.01
CA LYS A 4 -19.52 62.18 -22.56
C LYS A 4 -18.49 61.17 -22.01
N LEU A 5 -18.81 60.64 -20.85
CA LEU A 5 -18.10 59.63 -20.08
C LEU A 5 -18.14 58.28 -20.84
N ASN A 6 -16.97 57.79 -21.27
CA ASN A 6 -16.83 56.46 -21.91
C ASN A 6 -16.07 55.45 -21.01
N SER A 7 -16.00 55.73 -19.71
CA SER A 7 -15.20 54.96 -18.73
C SER A 7 -15.94 53.74 -18.16
N GLY A 8 -17.28 53.75 -18.14
CA GLY A 8 -18.09 52.69 -17.54
C GLY A 8 -18.12 51.37 -18.31
N GLU A 9 -18.18 51.41 -19.64
CA GLU A 9 -18.26 50.19 -20.48
C GLU A 9 -16.94 49.42 -20.51
N ASN A 10 -15.80 50.12 -20.62
CA ASN A 10 -14.48 49.50 -20.63
C ASN A 10 -14.16 48.75 -19.32
N GLY A 11 -14.55 49.31 -18.16
CA GLY A 11 -14.39 48.66 -16.86
C GLY A 11 -15.23 47.38 -16.70
N VAL A 12 -16.44 47.36 -17.27
CA VAL A 12 -17.34 46.19 -17.22
C VAL A 12 -16.89 45.09 -18.17
N VAL A 13 -16.42 45.43 -19.37
CA VAL A 13 -15.87 44.46 -20.33
C VAL A 13 -14.60 43.81 -19.79
N ASN A 14 -13.70 44.60 -19.18
CA ASN A 14 -12.45 44.08 -18.60
C ASN A 14 -12.70 43.14 -17.42
N ARG A 15 -13.71 43.43 -16.58
CA ARG A 15 -14.12 42.57 -15.46
C ARG A 15 -14.75 41.25 -15.93
N LYS A 16 -15.57 41.29 -16.99
CA LYS A 16 -16.14 40.08 -17.61
C LYS A 16 -15.05 39.17 -18.19
N LYS A 17 -14.02 39.77 -18.82
CA LYS A 17 -12.87 39.02 -19.36
C LYS A 17 -12.05 38.36 -18.24
N LEU A 18 -11.71 39.11 -17.19
CA LEU A 18 -11.03 38.58 -16.00
C LEU A 18 -11.81 37.43 -15.35
N ASN A 19 -13.13 37.57 -15.21
CA ASN A 19 -13.95 36.50 -14.65
C ASN A 19 -13.95 35.24 -15.51
N ARG A 20 -13.94 35.37 -16.85
CA ARG A 20 -13.85 34.20 -17.76
C ARG A 20 -12.49 33.51 -17.62
N GLU A 21 -11.40 34.27 -17.57
CA GLU A 21 -10.06 33.74 -17.37
C GLU A 21 -9.94 33.00 -16.03
N MET A 22 -10.49 33.58 -14.96
CA MET A 22 -10.52 32.97 -13.63
C MET A 22 -11.35 31.67 -13.60
N ILE A 23 -12.52 31.65 -14.24
CA ILE A 23 -13.35 30.44 -14.35
C ILE A 23 -12.60 29.34 -15.10
N THR A 24 -11.95 29.67 -16.22
CA THR A 24 -11.16 28.70 -17.00
C THR A 24 -9.98 28.16 -16.18
N ALA A 25 -9.25 29.03 -15.47
CA ALA A 25 -8.14 28.62 -14.61
C ALA A 25 -8.61 27.66 -13.50
N LEU A 26 -9.72 27.99 -12.83
CA LEU A 26 -10.31 27.14 -11.80
C LEU A 26 -10.77 25.79 -12.36
N GLN A 27 -11.37 25.76 -13.55
CA GLN A 27 -11.76 24.52 -14.21
C GLN A 27 -10.54 23.63 -14.50
N GLN A 28 -9.46 24.21 -15.01
CA GLN A 28 -8.20 23.50 -15.25
C GLN A 28 -7.60 22.94 -13.94
N ASP A 29 -7.65 23.72 -12.87
CA ASP A 29 -7.12 23.29 -11.58
C ASP A 29 -7.97 22.18 -10.95
N VAL A 30 -9.30 22.25 -11.07
CA VAL A 30 -10.20 21.14 -10.67
C VAL A 30 -9.86 19.87 -11.45
N GLU A 31 -9.58 19.97 -12.75
CA GLU A 31 -9.21 18.80 -13.54
C GLU A 31 -7.86 18.21 -13.11
N LYS A 32 -6.85 19.07 -12.83
CA LYS A 32 -5.57 18.63 -12.27
C LYS A 32 -5.75 17.95 -10.91
N LEU A 33 -6.57 18.52 -10.03
CA LEU A 33 -6.86 17.96 -8.71
C LEU A 33 -7.54 16.60 -8.81
N ARG A 34 -8.51 16.44 -9.74
CA ARG A 34 -9.15 15.15 -10.00
C ARG A 34 -8.15 14.08 -10.48
N LYS A 35 -7.21 14.45 -11.36
CA LYS A 35 -6.15 13.53 -11.81
C LYS A 35 -5.23 13.09 -10.65
N LYS A 36 -4.84 14.03 -9.79
CA LYS A 36 -4.05 13.73 -8.57
C LYS A 36 -4.81 12.84 -7.60
N LEU A 37 -6.08 13.14 -7.33
CA LEU A 37 -6.92 12.33 -6.44
C LEU A 37 -7.03 10.89 -6.93
N ARG A 38 -7.28 10.69 -8.23
CA ARG A 38 -7.36 9.35 -8.82
C ARG A 38 -6.05 8.57 -8.67
N LEU A 39 -4.91 9.23 -8.81
CA LEU A 39 -3.61 8.59 -8.58
C LEU A 39 -3.46 8.15 -7.13
N GLU A 40 -3.76 9.05 -6.19
CA GLU A 40 -3.67 8.78 -4.76
C GLU A 40 -4.58 7.62 -4.34
N GLU A 41 -5.83 7.60 -4.79
CA GLU A 41 -6.75 6.48 -4.52
C GLU A 41 -6.25 5.15 -5.11
N ASN A 42 -5.59 5.19 -6.27
CA ASN A 42 -5.02 3.98 -6.87
C ASN A 42 -3.82 3.47 -6.09
N ILE A 43 -2.97 4.37 -5.59
CA ILE A 43 -1.86 4.07 -4.69
C ILE A 43 -2.40 3.48 -3.39
N HIS A 44 -3.39 4.12 -2.78
CA HIS A 44 -4.03 3.65 -1.55
C HIS A 44 -4.60 2.24 -1.72
N ARG A 45 -5.37 1.99 -2.79
CA ARG A 45 -5.89 0.65 -3.11
C ARG A 45 -4.78 -0.39 -3.35
N ALA A 46 -3.65 0.01 -3.95
CA ALA A 46 -2.51 -0.88 -4.12
C ALA A 46 -1.88 -1.26 -2.78
N MET A 47 -1.70 -0.28 -1.90
CA MET A 47 -1.15 -0.49 -0.56
C MET A 47 -2.08 -1.37 0.28
N GLU A 48 -3.40 -1.13 0.26
CA GLU A 48 -4.38 -2.01 0.92
C GLU A 48 -4.27 -3.46 0.47
N ARG A 49 -4.14 -3.71 -0.84
CA ARG A 49 -3.95 -5.07 -1.35
C ARG A 49 -2.63 -5.68 -0.90
N ALA A 50 -1.57 -4.87 -0.84
CA ALA A 50 -0.28 -5.32 -0.38
C ALA A 50 -0.31 -5.70 1.11
N PHE A 51 -1.04 -4.97 1.96
CA PHE A 51 -1.13 -5.23 3.39
C PHE A 51 -2.15 -6.32 3.77
N ASN A 52 -3.19 -6.54 2.96
CA ASN A 52 -4.22 -7.55 3.24
C ASN A 52 -3.98 -8.91 2.56
N ARG A 53 -2.80 -9.12 1.97
CA ARG A 53 -2.44 -10.41 1.35
C ARG A 53 -2.06 -11.44 2.42
N PRO A 54 -2.14 -12.75 2.11
CA PRO A 54 -1.52 -13.77 2.95
C PRO A 54 -0.01 -13.51 3.10
N LEU A 55 0.51 -13.63 4.32
CA LEU A 55 1.94 -13.49 4.60
C LEU A 55 2.74 -14.50 3.76
N GLY A 56 3.88 -14.06 3.22
CA GLY A 56 4.73 -14.86 2.31
C GLY A 56 4.34 -14.79 0.83
N ALA A 57 3.12 -14.34 0.50
CA ALA A 57 2.75 -14.11 -0.90
C ALA A 57 3.35 -12.81 -1.44
N LEU A 58 3.81 -12.77 -2.69
CA LEU A 58 4.29 -11.52 -3.31
C LEU A 58 3.12 -10.54 -3.52
N PRO A 59 3.23 -9.26 -3.11
CA PRO A 59 2.17 -8.29 -3.34
C PRO A 59 1.99 -8.01 -4.84
N ARG A 60 0.75 -8.00 -5.31
CA ARG A 60 0.42 -7.55 -6.68
C ARG A 60 0.39 -6.03 -6.72
N LEU A 61 1.56 -5.45 -7.02
CA LEU A 61 1.77 -4.01 -7.02
C LEU A 61 1.57 -3.42 -8.43
N PRO A 62 0.68 -2.42 -8.60
CA PRO A 62 0.63 -1.63 -9.81
C PRO A 62 1.91 -0.82 -10.00
N PRO A 63 2.33 -0.56 -11.26
CA PRO A 63 3.55 0.22 -11.55
C PRO A 63 3.45 1.71 -11.19
N LEU A 64 2.30 2.18 -10.68
CA LEU A 64 2.06 3.57 -10.30
C LEU A 64 2.60 3.93 -8.90
N LEU A 65 3.11 2.96 -8.15
CA LEU A 65 3.70 3.21 -6.83
C LEU A 65 5.08 3.87 -6.95
N PRO A 66 5.45 4.76 -6.01
CA PRO A 66 6.81 5.27 -5.94
C PRO A 66 7.85 4.14 -5.87
N PRO A 67 9.00 4.23 -6.56
CA PRO A 67 10.00 3.14 -6.62
C PRO A 67 10.48 2.66 -5.25
N MET A 68 10.68 3.59 -4.31
CA MET A 68 11.09 3.25 -2.94
C MET A 68 10.03 2.43 -2.22
N THR A 69 8.74 2.74 -2.41
CA THR A 69 7.63 1.97 -1.83
C THR A 69 7.54 0.57 -2.44
N LEU A 70 7.75 0.44 -3.75
CA LEU A 70 7.80 -0.87 -4.42
C LEU A 70 8.91 -1.77 -3.86
N GLN A 71 10.11 -1.20 -3.69
CA GLN A 71 11.25 -1.93 -3.15
C GLN A 71 10.98 -2.41 -1.72
N LEU A 72 10.51 -1.53 -0.84
CA LEU A 72 10.20 -1.89 0.55
C LEU A 72 9.14 -2.98 0.63
N LEU A 73 8.07 -2.90 -0.18
CA LEU A 73 7.02 -3.91 -0.19
C LEU A 73 7.52 -5.28 -0.69
N ALA A 74 8.48 -5.29 -1.63
CA ALA A 74 9.12 -6.52 -2.09
C ALA A 74 10.05 -7.11 -1.02
N GLU A 75 10.86 -6.28 -0.36
CA GLU A 75 11.74 -6.69 0.73
C GLU A 75 10.95 -7.30 1.90
N VAL A 76 9.88 -6.63 2.34
CA VAL A 76 8.99 -7.14 3.38
C VAL A 76 8.38 -8.48 2.98
N ALA A 77 7.97 -8.66 1.72
CA ALA A 77 7.41 -9.93 1.25
C ALA A 77 8.40 -11.09 1.34
N VAL A 78 9.67 -10.84 1.01
CA VAL A 78 10.73 -11.85 1.15
C VAL A 78 10.94 -12.20 2.62
N LEU A 79 11.02 -11.19 3.50
CA LEU A 79 11.20 -11.42 4.94
C LEU A 79 10.04 -12.21 5.56
N GLU A 80 8.80 -11.93 5.15
CA GLU A 80 7.62 -12.69 5.56
C GLU A 80 7.73 -14.17 5.18
N GLU A 81 8.15 -14.47 3.94
CA GLU A 81 8.36 -15.84 3.49
C GLU A 81 9.46 -16.55 4.29
N GLU A 82 10.54 -15.84 4.63
CA GLU A 82 11.60 -16.40 5.47
C GLU A 82 11.12 -16.72 6.89
N ILE A 83 10.28 -15.85 7.48
CA ILE A 83 9.67 -16.09 8.79
C ILE A 83 8.79 -17.35 8.74
N VAL A 84 7.90 -17.45 7.75
CA VAL A 84 7.00 -18.62 7.61
C VAL A 84 7.80 -19.92 7.51
N ARG A 85 8.84 -19.95 6.67
CA ARG A 85 9.73 -21.13 6.54
C ARG A 85 10.42 -21.48 7.86
N LEU A 86 10.88 -20.49 8.62
CA LEU A 86 11.51 -20.72 9.92
C LEU A 86 10.52 -21.26 10.95
N GLU A 87 9.29 -20.77 10.95
CA GLU A 87 8.22 -21.26 11.81
C GLU A 87 7.88 -22.73 11.50
N GLU A 88 7.83 -23.11 10.23
CA GLU A 88 7.65 -24.51 9.81
C GLU A 88 8.77 -25.41 10.33
N HIS A 89 10.02 -24.98 10.24
CA HIS A 89 11.16 -25.72 10.80
C HIS A 89 11.04 -25.89 12.32
N ILE A 90 10.64 -24.84 13.05
CA ILE A 90 10.44 -24.92 14.50
C ILE A 90 9.36 -25.96 14.84
N VAL A 91 8.26 -25.98 14.09
CA VAL A 91 7.20 -26.98 14.29
C VAL A 91 7.74 -28.39 14.04
N HIS A 92 8.52 -28.58 12.98
CA HIS A 92 9.12 -29.88 12.65
C HIS A 92 10.07 -30.37 13.76
N PHE A 93 11.03 -29.55 14.19
CA PHE A 93 11.96 -29.91 15.26
C PHE A 93 11.23 -30.25 16.56
N ARG A 94 10.16 -29.53 16.91
CA ARG A 94 9.35 -29.87 18.08
C ARG A 94 8.70 -31.25 17.94
N GLN A 95 8.19 -31.60 16.77
CA GLN A 95 7.61 -32.92 16.52
C GLN A 95 8.66 -34.03 16.64
N GLU A 96 9.84 -33.84 16.06
CA GLU A 96 10.97 -34.78 16.19
C GLU A 96 11.34 -34.99 17.67
N LEU A 97 11.47 -33.91 18.44
CA LEU A 97 11.77 -33.99 19.87
C LEU A 97 10.68 -34.75 20.65
N TYR A 98 9.39 -34.55 20.35
CA TYR A 98 8.32 -35.31 20.98
C TYR A 98 8.38 -36.80 20.63
N GLN A 99 8.69 -37.14 19.38
CA GLN A 99 8.87 -38.53 18.95
C GLN A 99 10.07 -39.18 19.65
N GLU A 100 11.20 -38.48 19.72
CA GLU A 100 12.38 -38.97 20.43
C GLU A 100 12.12 -39.17 21.93
N ALA A 101 11.41 -38.26 22.57
CA ALA A 101 11.03 -38.39 23.97
C ALA A 101 10.12 -39.61 24.21
N ALA A 102 9.15 -39.86 23.32
CA ALA A 102 8.27 -41.02 23.40
C ALA A 102 9.01 -42.35 23.14
N LEU A 103 9.93 -42.37 22.17
CA LEU A 103 10.78 -43.53 21.90
C LEU A 103 11.75 -43.80 23.05
N THR A 104 12.30 -42.76 23.66
CA THR A 104 13.21 -42.91 24.80
C THR A 104 12.45 -43.44 26.02
N SER A 105 11.27 -42.91 26.33
CA SER A 105 10.45 -43.36 27.47
C SER A 105 9.97 -44.81 27.34
N SER A 106 9.58 -45.24 26.13
CA SER A 106 9.23 -46.64 25.86
C SER A 106 10.44 -47.58 26.01
N LYS A 107 11.63 -47.17 25.55
CA LYS A 107 12.88 -47.94 25.74
C LYS A 107 13.27 -48.06 27.22
N THR A 108 13.08 -47.02 28.04
CA THR A 108 13.32 -47.11 29.50
C THR A 108 12.32 -48.02 30.21
N ASN A 109 11.04 -48.01 29.81
CA ASN A 109 10.04 -48.96 30.34
C ASN A 109 10.36 -50.43 30.00
N ILE A 110 10.85 -50.71 28.78
CA ILE A 110 11.26 -52.07 28.39
C ILE A 110 12.54 -52.51 29.13
N ARG A 111 13.43 -51.56 29.45
CA ARG A 111 14.68 -51.82 30.18
C ARG A 111 14.48 -51.93 31.70
N MET A 112 13.37 -51.44 32.23
CA MET A 112 12.98 -51.56 33.65
C MET A 112 11.63 -52.30 33.79
N PRO A 113 11.50 -53.57 33.35
CA PRO A 113 10.23 -54.29 33.46
C PRO A 113 9.98 -54.83 34.89
N PHE A 114 10.96 -54.76 35.80
CA PHE A 114 10.84 -55.21 37.19
C PHE A 114 11.60 -54.26 38.11
N ALA A 115 10.87 -53.40 38.81
CA ALA A 115 11.26 -52.78 40.06
C ALA A 115 10.09 -52.94 41.03
#